data_AF-A0A3D4CVJ8-F1
#
_entry.id   AF-A0A3D4CVJ8-F1
#
_cell.length_a   1.000
_cell.length_b   1.000
_cell.length_c   1.000
_cell.angle_alpha   90.00
_cell.angle_beta   90.00
_cell.angle_gamma   90.00
#
_symmetry.space_group_name_H-M   'P 1'
#
loop_
_entity.id
_entity.type
_entity.pdbx_description
1 polymer ?
#
loop_
_entity_poly.entity_id
_entity_poly.type
_entity_poly.pdbx_seq_one_letter_code
_entity_poly.pdbx_strand_id
1 'polypeptide(L)' 'MHTSIRTALSVCAALAALASSSPGKQPPEKAVANLDIGDGLETTLFASEPMMLSPSSIDIDHLGRVWV' A
#
# COMPACT_ATOMS: atom_id res chain seq x y z
N MET A 1 42.73 -8.02 2.87
CA MET A 1 41.68 -8.94 2.40
C MET A 1 40.29 -8.71 3.03
N HIS A 2 40.07 -7.64 3.83
CA HIS A 2 38.79 -7.41 4.55
C HIS A 2 37.87 -6.35 3.92
N THR A 3 38.28 -5.69 2.83
CA THR A 3 37.53 -4.59 2.21
C THR A 3 36.49 -5.04 1.17
N SER A 4 36.70 -6.14 0.44
CA SER A 4 35.73 -6.61 -0.59
C SER A 4 34.41 -7.15 -0.01
N ILE A 5 34.43 -7.75 1.18
CA ILE A 5 33.24 -8.37 1.78
C ILE A 5 32.20 -7.33 2.20
N ARG A 6 32.65 -6.15 2.64
CA ARG A 6 31.76 -5.06 3.11
C ARG A 6 31.05 -4.38 1.94
N THR A 7 31.75 -4.20 0.81
CA THR A 7 31.16 -3.65 -0.42
C THR A 7 30.18 -4.63 -1.06
N ALA A 8 30.52 -5.92 -1.10
CA ALA A 8 29.61 -6.96 -1.61
C ALA A 8 28.32 -7.08 -0.79
N LEU A 9 28.40 -6.97 0.55
CA LEU A 9 27.23 -7.00 1.43
C LEU A 9 26.33 -5.76 1.24
N SER A 10 26.93 -4.59 1.00
CA SER A 10 26.19 -3.35 0.72
C SER A 10 25.45 -3.39 -0.63
N VAL A 11 26.00 -4.09 -1.64
CA VAL A 11 25.36 -4.25 -2.96
C VAL A 11 24.19 -5.23 -2.89
N CYS A 12 24.31 -6.32 -2.13
CA CYS A 12 23.19 -7.26 -1.92
C CYS A 12 22.02 -6.64 -1.15
N ALA A 13 22.30 -5.78 -0.16
CA ALA A 13 21.24 -5.06 0.56
C ALA A 13 20.48 -4.08 -0.34
N ALA A 14 21.17 -3.42 -1.28
CA ALA A 14 20.53 -2.54 -2.25
C ALA A 14 19.64 -3.32 -3.23
N LEU A 15 20.07 -4.49 -3.72
CA LEU A 15 19.26 -5.32 -4.63
C LEU A 15 17.97 -5.87 -3.99
N ALA A 16 18.01 -6.20 -2.69
CA ALA A 16 16.84 -6.71 -1.97
C ALA A 16 15.71 -5.66 -1.85
N ALA A 17 16.05 -4.37 -1.81
CA ALA A 17 15.08 -3.28 -1.73
C ALA A 17 14.31 -3.04 -3.04
N LEU A 18 14.86 -3.45 -4.20
CA LEU A 18 14.18 -3.33 -5.50
C LEU A 18 13.28 -4.52 -5.84
N ALA A 19 13.33 -5.61 -5.07
CA ALA A 19 12.64 -6.87 -5.38
C ALA A 19 11.25 -7.02 -4.72
N SER A 20 10.74 -6.00 -4.02
CA SER A 20 9.48 -6.08 -3.27
C SER A 20 8.21 -5.77 -4.07
N SER A 21 8.18 -6.01 -5.40
CA SER A 21 6.94 -5.97 -6.18
C SER A 21 6.28 -7.35 -6.16
N SER A 22 5.52 -7.63 -5.10
CA SER A 22 4.69 -8.84 -5.05
C SER A 22 3.61 -8.77 -6.14
N PRO A 23 3.48 -9.78 -7.03
CA PRO A 23 2.42 -9.83 -8.02
C PRO A 23 1.08 -9.90 -7.28
N GLY A 24 0.33 -8.78 -7.32
CA GLY A 24 -0.94 -8.61 -6.60
C GLY A 24 -1.07 -7.27 -5.87
N LYS A 25 0.05 -6.57 -5.58
CA LYS A 25 -0.01 -5.22 -5.02
C LYS A 25 -0.22 -4.19 -6.12
N GLN A 26 -1.42 -3.61 -6.17
CA GLN A 26 -1.69 -2.44 -6.99
C GLN A 26 -1.28 -1.17 -6.22
N PRO A 27 -0.71 -0.18 -6.91
CA PRO A 27 -0.37 1.10 -6.30
C PRO A 27 -1.67 1.83 -5.91
N PRO A 28 -1.70 2.57 -4.78
CA PRO A 28 -2.92 3.18 -4.25
C PRO A 28 -3.59 4.14 -5.25
N GLU A 29 -2.81 4.80 -6.10
CA GLU A 29 -3.30 5.72 -7.14
C GLU A 29 -4.21 5.04 -8.18
N LYS A 30 -4.15 3.71 -8.28
CA LYS A 30 -5.00 2.92 -9.19
C LYS A 30 -6.22 2.29 -8.51
N ALA A 31 -6.40 2.47 -7.21
CA ALA A 31 -7.44 1.78 -6.44
C ALA A 31 -8.87 2.03 -6.97
N VAL A 32 -9.16 3.26 -7.39
CA VAL A 32 -10.50 3.67 -7.86
C VAL A 32 -10.73 3.34 -9.34
N ALA A 33 -9.68 3.13 -10.14
CA ALA A 33 -9.77 3.02 -11.59
C ALA A 33 -10.59 1.82 -12.10
N ASN A 34 -10.79 0.81 -11.26
CA ASN A 34 -11.52 -0.41 -11.60
C ASN A 34 -12.93 -0.45 -10.99
N LEU A 35 -13.42 0.64 -10.40
CA LEU A 35 -14.77 0.73 -9.84
C LEU A 35 -15.73 1.29 -10.89
N ASP A 36 -16.89 0.65 -11.02
CA ASP A 36 -17.99 1.17 -11.84
C ASP A 36 -18.84 2.10 -10.96
N ILE A 37 -18.78 3.40 -11.23
CA ILE A 37 -19.36 4.44 -10.38
C ILE A 37 -20.74 4.79 -10.92
N GLY A 38 -21.75 4.78 -10.05
CA GLY A 38 -23.12 5.14 -10.43
C GLY A 38 -23.26 6.59 -10.88
N ASP A 39 -24.25 6.86 -11.73
CA ASP A 39 -24.52 8.20 -12.27
C ASP A 39 -24.69 9.25 -11.15
N GLY A 40 -23.92 10.34 -11.25
CA GLY A 40 -23.95 11.45 -10.28
C GLY A 40 -23.15 11.22 -9.00
N LEU A 41 -22.39 10.13 -8.88
CA LEU A 41 -21.53 9.84 -7.73
C LEU A 41 -20.05 10.09 -8.02
N GLU A 42 -19.26 10.29 -6.96
CA GLU A 42 -17.80 10.42 -6.99
C GLU A 42 -17.17 9.40 -6.02
N THR A 43 -15.96 8.94 -6.28
CA THR A 43 -15.23 8.02 -5.40
C THR A 43 -13.77 8.45 -5.24
N THR A 44 -13.28 8.40 -3.99
CA THR A 44 -11.90 8.78 -3.64
C THR A 44 -11.28 7.75 -2.69
N LEU A 45 -9.97 7.55 -2.77
CA LEU A 45 -9.24 6.72 -1.82
C LEU A 45 -9.00 7.48 -0.50
N PHE A 46 -9.38 6.88 0.63
CA PHE A 46 -9.13 7.47 1.97
C PHE A 46 -8.01 6.77 2.75
N ALA A 47 -7.82 5.47 2.53
CA ALA A 47 -6.80 4.67 3.20
C ALA A 47 -6.32 3.52 2.31
N SER A 48 -5.02 3.22 2.41
CA SER A 48 -4.39 2.10 1.71
C SER A 48 -3.34 1.45 2.61
N GLU A 49 -2.83 0.30 2.19
CA GLU A 49 -1.60 -0.23 2.75
C GLU A 49 -0.45 0.77 2.56
N PRO A 50 0.52 0.83 3.49
CA PRO A 50 0.67 0.03 4.72
C PRO A 50 -0.12 0.57 5.92
N MET A 51 -0.89 1.65 5.77
CA MET A 51 -1.59 2.33 6.86
C MET A 51 -2.72 1.49 7.46
N MET A 52 -3.35 0.62 6.66
CA MET A 52 -4.47 -0.22 7.06
C MET A 52 -4.35 -1.60 6.40
N LEU A 53 -4.53 -2.66 7.19
CA LEU A 53 -4.35 -4.04 6.75
C LEU A 53 -5.62 -4.85 7.05
N SER A 54 -6.13 -5.56 6.05
CA SER A 54 -7.23 -6.52 6.19
C SER A 54 -8.47 -6.01 6.97
N PRO A 55 -9.06 -4.85 6.60
CA PRO A 55 -10.26 -4.35 7.27
C PRO A 55 -11.43 -5.34 7.09
N SER A 56 -12.18 -5.58 8.16
CA SER A 56 -13.30 -6.56 8.16
C SER A 56 -14.62 -6.00 8.69
N SER A 57 -14.57 -4.86 9.40
CA SER A 57 -15.75 -4.14 9.90
C SER A 57 -15.49 -2.64 9.77
N ILE A 58 -16.53 -1.85 9.52
CA ILE A 58 -16.46 -0.39 9.46
C ILE A 58 -17.77 0.18 10.00
N ASP A 59 -17.70 1.24 10.81
CA ASP A 59 -18.87 1.92 11.37
C ASP A 59 -18.61 3.43 11.55
N ILE A 60 -19.68 4.20 11.68
CA ILE A 60 -19.64 5.65 11.91
C ILE A 60 -20.33 5.95 13.25
N ASP A 61 -19.59 6.58 14.17
CA ASP A 61 -20.16 6.92 15.47
C ASP A 61 -21.02 8.21 15.45
N HIS A 62 -21.63 8.51 16.59
CA HIS A 62 -22.48 9.69 16.77
C HIS A 62 -21.76 11.04 16.62
N LEU A 63 -20.41 11.05 16.59
CA LEU A 63 -19.60 12.25 16.32
C LEU A 63 -19.14 12.32 14.85
N GLY A 64 -19.56 11.37 14.02
CA GLY A 64 -19.19 11.32 12.60
C GLY A 64 -17.78 10.81 12.35
N ARG A 65 -17.15 10.12 13.31
CA ARG A 65 -15.84 9.50 13.11
C ARG A 65 -15.99 8.13 12.46
N VAL A 66 -15.11 7.81 11.53
CA VAL A 66 -15.04 6.49 10.89
C VAL A 66 -14.19 5.56 11.76
N TRP A 67 -14.75 4.42 12.13
CA TRP A 67 -14.10 3.33 12.84
C TRP A 67 -13.91 2.15 11.89
N VAL A 68 -12.71 1.58 11.85
CA VAL A 68 -12.35 0.44 10.98
C VAL A 68 -11.64 -0.63 11.80
#